data_AF-A0A2X2WLW0-F1
#
_entry.id   AF-A0A2X2WLW0-F1
#
_cell.length_a   1.000
_cell.length_b   1.000
_cell.length_c   1.000
_cell.angle_alpha   90.00
_cell.angle_beta   90.00
_cell.angle_gamma   90.00
#
_symmetry.space_group_name_H-M   'P 1'
#
loop_
_entity.id
_entity.type
_entity.pdbx_description
1 polymer ?
#
loop_
_entity_poly.entity_id
_entity_poly.type
_entity_poly.pdbx_seq_one_letter_code
_entity_poly.pdbx_strand_id
1 'polypeptide(L)'
;MNAPFTYASPTLSVEALKHSIAYKLMFTIGKDPVIANKHEWLNATLFAVRDRLVERWLRSNRAQLSQGNPSGLLPVDGIFDWPNPLQCLVIVGYLRRC
;
A
#
# COMPACT_ATOMS: atom_id res chain seq x y z
N MET A 1 21.42 16.33 10.72
CA MET A 1 21.42 15.44 9.54
C MET A 1 20.47 14.30 9.85
N ASN A 2 19.34 14.19 9.16
CA ASN A 2 18.34 13.16 9.45
C ASN A 2 18.84 11.83 8.89
N ALA A 3 19.07 10.84 9.77
CA ALA A 3 19.41 9.49 9.33
C ALA A 3 18.27 8.93 8.46
N PRO A 4 18.58 8.17 7.39
CA PRO A 4 17.54 7.54 6.59
C PRO A 4 16.77 6.54 7.46
N PHE A 5 15.45 6.77 7.61
CA PHE A 5 14.56 5.80 8.22
C PHE A 5 14.60 4.51 7.40
N THR A 6 15.12 3.44 8.00
CA THR A 6 15.20 2.13 7.37
C THR A 6 13.89 1.39 7.59
N TYR A 7 13.20 1.05 6.51
CA TYR A 7 11.98 0.24 6.55
C TYR A 7 12.08 -0.91 5.55
N ALA A 8 11.41 -2.01 5.84
CA ALA A 8 11.36 -3.15 4.94
C ALA A 8 10.47 -2.82 3.73
N SER A 9 11.10 -2.59 2.57
CA SER A 9 10.37 -2.39 1.33
C SER A 9 9.72 -3.71 0.88
N PRO A 10 8.44 -3.71 0.49
CA PRO A 10 7.77 -4.92 0.03
C PRO A 10 8.42 -5.42 -1.26
N THR A 11 8.92 -6.66 -1.25
CA THR A 11 9.49 -7.27 -2.44
C THR A 11 8.39 -7.75 -3.40
N LEU A 12 8.72 -7.80 -4.69
CA LEU A 12 7.78 -8.12 -5.77
C LEU A 12 7.70 -9.63 -6.10
N SER A 13 8.33 -10.49 -5.30
CA SER A 13 8.23 -11.94 -5.51
C SER A 13 6.86 -12.48 -5.09
N VAL A 14 6.43 -13.57 -5.74
CA VAL A 14 5.16 -14.24 -5.43
C VAL A 14 5.14 -14.72 -3.98
N GLU A 15 6.25 -15.23 -3.49
CA GLU A 15 6.39 -15.70 -2.10
C GLU A 15 6.22 -14.55 -1.11
N ALA A 16 6.88 -13.42 -1.35
CA ALA A 16 6.74 -12.25 -0.50
C ALA A 16 5.33 -11.65 -0.56
N LEU A 17 4.64 -11.75 -1.70
CA LEU A 17 3.23 -11.39 -1.79
C LEU A 17 2.38 -12.27 -0.88
N LYS A 18 2.52 -13.60 -0.94
CA LYS A 18 1.80 -14.52 -0.06
C LYS A 18 2.04 -14.21 1.42
N HIS A 19 3.30 -14.01 1.80
CA HIS A 19 3.66 -13.63 3.17
C HIS A 19 3.05 -12.30 3.58
N SER A 20 3.07 -11.28 2.71
CA SER A 20 2.47 -9.97 3.01
C SER A 20 0.95 -10.06 3.20
N ILE A 21 0.25 -10.89 2.42
CA ILE A 21 -1.20 -11.09 2.56
C ILE A 21 -1.52 -11.77 3.89
N ALA A 22 -0.83 -12.86 4.22
CA ALA A 22 -1.00 -13.55 5.50
C ALA A 22 -0.71 -12.63 6.69
N TYR A 23 0.35 -11.83 6.59
CA TYR A 23 0.70 -10.83 7.60
C TYR A 23 -0.43 -9.80 7.80
N LYS A 24 -1.00 -9.25 6.71
CA LYS A 24 -2.12 -8.31 6.81
C LYS A 24 -3.37 -8.96 7.39
N LEU A 25 -3.65 -10.20 7.05
CA LEU A 25 -4.77 -10.94 7.61
C LEU A 25 -4.63 -11.10 9.14
N MET A 26 -3.46 -11.52 9.61
CA MET A 26 -3.24 -11.76 11.04
C MET A 26 -3.08 -10.47 11.85
N PHE A 27 -2.30 -9.50 11.37
CA PHE A 27 -1.91 -8.33 12.18
C PHE A 27 -2.65 -7.04 11.84
N THR A 28 -3.28 -6.94 10.67
CA THR A 28 -4.11 -5.77 10.32
C THR A 28 -5.59 -6.06 10.53
N ILE A 29 -6.06 -7.23 10.08
CA ILE A 29 -7.47 -7.63 10.23
C ILE A 29 -7.70 -8.36 11.57
N GLY A 30 -6.70 -9.08 12.09
CA GLY A 30 -6.82 -9.79 13.37
C GLY A 30 -7.46 -11.17 13.23
N LYS A 31 -7.32 -11.84 12.08
CA LYS A 31 -7.97 -13.12 11.79
C LYS A 31 -6.95 -14.22 11.53
N ASP A 32 -7.25 -15.41 12.02
CA ASP A 32 -6.44 -16.60 11.76
C ASP A 32 -6.70 -17.11 10.33
N PRO A 33 -5.66 -17.46 9.57
CA PRO A 33 -5.80 -17.91 8.17
C PRO A 33 -6.66 -19.16 8.00
N VAL A 34 -6.80 -20.01 9.02
CA VAL A 34 -7.58 -21.26 8.96
C VAL A 34 -9.08 -20.98 8.99
N ILE A 35 -9.52 -19.93 9.71
CA ILE A 35 -10.94 -19.59 9.88
C ILE A 35 -11.41 -18.43 8.99
N ALA A 36 -10.47 -17.76 8.31
CA ALA A 36 -10.76 -16.53 7.60
C ALA A 36 -11.66 -16.74 6.38
N ASN A 37 -12.68 -15.88 6.26
CA ASN A 37 -13.62 -15.92 5.14
C ASN A 37 -13.02 -15.27 3.87
N LYS A 38 -13.59 -15.56 2.70
CA LYS A 38 -13.18 -15.00 1.40
C LYS A 38 -13.09 -13.47 1.40
N HIS A 39 -14.02 -12.80 2.10
CA HIS A 39 -14.01 -11.34 2.24
C HIS A 39 -12.80 -10.82 3.05
N GLU A 40 -12.38 -11.55 4.09
CA GLU A 40 -11.23 -11.18 4.92
C GLU A 40 -9.93 -11.39 4.14
N TRP A 41 -9.83 -12.49 3.38
CA TRP A 41 -8.73 -12.73 2.45
C TRP A 41 -8.63 -11.69 1.35
N LEU A 42 -9.78 -11.26 0.80
CA LEU A 42 -9.83 -10.17 -0.17
C LEU A 42 -9.27 -8.89 0.46
N ASN A 43 -9.81 -8.46 1.61
CA ASN A 43 -9.35 -7.26 2.30
C ASN A 43 -7.86 -7.30 2.65
N ALA A 44 -7.34 -8.44 3.11
CA ALA A 44 -5.91 -8.61 3.39
C ALA A 44 -5.06 -8.40 2.14
N THR A 45 -5.54 -8.91 0.99
CA THR A 45 -4.89 -8.72 -0.30
C THR A 45 -4.89 -7.26 -0.73
N LEU A 46 -6.02 -6.56 -0.54
CA LEU A 46 -6.11 -5.12 -0.79
C LEU A 46 -5.06 -4.34 0.00
N PHE A 47 -4.92 -4.63 1.30
CA PHE A 47 -3.90 -3.99 2.14
C PHE A 47 -2.47 -4.29 1.67
N ALA A 48 -2.19 -5.53 1.25
CA ALA A 48 -0.87 -5.90 0.74
C ALA A 48 -0.52 -5.21 -0.60
N VAL A 49 -1.51 -4.96 -1.45
CA VAL A 49 -1.33 -4.18 -2.70
C VAL A 49 -1.15 -2.70 -2.40
N ARG A 50 -1.93 -2.16 -1.45
CA ARG A 50 -1.82 -0.76 -0.99
C ARG A 50 -0.38 -0.45 -0.60
N ASP A 51 0.25 -1.25 0.26
CA ASP A 51 1.63 -1.02 0.70
C ASP A 51 2.64 -0.88 -0.46
N ARG A 52 2.46 -1.67 -1.54
CA ARG A 52 3.32 -1.61 -2.74
C ARG A 52 3.10 -0.33 -3.54
N LEU A 53 1.86 0.15 -3.62
CA LEU A 53 1.53 1.42 -4.27
C LEU A 53 2.07 2.61 -3.47
N VAL A 54 1.97 2.58 -2.12
CA VAL A 54 2.63 3.58 -1.25
C VAL A 54 4.10 3.66 -1.59
N GLU A 55 4.77 2.51 -1.62
CA GLU A 55 6.20 2.44 -1.76
C GLU A 55 6.65 3.05 -3.08
N ARG A 56 5.95 2.72 -4.17
CA ARG A 56 6.21 3.32 -5.48
C ARG A 56 5.99 4.84 -5.46
N TRP A 57 4.91 5.31 -4.85
CA TRP A 57 4.62 6.73 -4.75
C TRP A 57 5.67 7.49 -3.92
N LEU A 58 6.05 6.98 -2.75
CA LEU A 58 7.09 7.56 -1.90
C LEU A 58 8.43 7.65 -2.63
N ARG A 59 8.81 6.63 -3.39
CA ARG A 59 10.04 6.65 -4.22
C ARG A 59 9.98 7.75 -5.28
N SER A 60 8.87 7.84 -6.01
CA SER A 60 8.68 8.90 -7.02
C SER A 60 8.71 10.29 -6.40
N ASN A 61 8.07 10.48 -5.25
CA ASN A 61 8.03 11.77 -4.56
C ASN A 61 9.44 12.20 -4.10
N ARG A 62 10.22 11.27 -3.51
CA ARG A 62 11.63 11.53 -3.15
C ARG A 62 12.49 11.90 -4.37
N ALA A 63 12.28 11.22 -5.51
CA ALA A 63 12.99 11.52 -6.74
C ALA A 63 12.64 12.92 -7.28
N GLN A 64 11.36 13.30 -7.26
CA GLN A 64 10.91 14.64 -7.67
C GLN A 64 11.50 15.75 -6.78
N LEU A 65 11.46 15.56 -5.46
CA LEU A 65 12.08 16.48 -4.51
C LEU A 65 13.59 16.65 -4.76
N SER A 66 14.29 15.57 -5.09
CA SER A 66 15.72 15.62 -5.41
C SER A 66 16.04 16.34 -6.73
N GLN A 67 15.10 16.37 -7.67
CA GLN A 67 15.27 16.99 -8.99
C GLN A 67 15.00 18.50 -9.00
N GLY A 68 14.61 19.11 -7.88
CA GLY A 68 14.44 20.56 -7.77
C GLY A 68 13.27 21.14 -8.56
N ASN A 69 12.37 20.30 -9.07
CA ASN A 69 11.08 20.71 -9.61
C ASN A 69 9.97 20.34 -8.61
N PRO A 70 9.79 21.11 -7.51
CA PRO A 70 8.62 20.97 -6.69
C PRO A 70 7.46 21.50 -7.53
N SER A 71 6.78 20.60 -8.25
CA SER A 71 5.45 20.90 -8.75
C SER A 71 4.68 21.43 -7.56
N GLY A 72 4.26 22.71 -7.61
CA GLY A 72 3.80 23.51 -6.48
C GLY A 72 2.47 23.08 -5.86
N LEU A 73 2.34 21.80 -5.53
CA LEU A 73 1.21 21.17 -4.87
C LEU A 73 1.75 20.14 -3.89
N LEU A 74 1.87 20.52 -2.62
CA LEU A 74 1.29 19.64 -1.61
C LEU A 74 -0.23 19.90 -1.68
N PRO A 75 -1.08 18.87 -1.65
CA PRO A 75 -1.01 17.80 -0.65
C PRO A 75 -1.17 16.41 -1.25
N VAL A 76 -0.86 15.39 -0.44
CA VAL A 76 -1.34 14.00 -0.59
C VAL A 76 -2.57 13.89 -1.50
N ASP A 77 -2.40 13.39 -2.73
CA ASP A 77 -3.55 12.99 -3.54
C ASP A 77 -4.36 12.03 -2.65
N GLY A 78 -5.59 12.43 -2.31
CA GLY A 78 -6.47 11.83 -1.30
C GLY A 78 -6.88 10.38 -1.54
N ILE A 79 -6.13 9.66 -2.37
CA ILE A 79 -6.20 8.23 -2.60
C ILE A 79 -5.59 7.43 -1.45
N PHE A 80 -4.67 8.03 -0.69
CA PHE A 80 -3.84 7.29 0.27
C PHE A 80 -4.12 7.54 1.76
N ASP A 81 -4.95 8.53 2.10
CA ASP A 81 -5.24 8.94 3.49
C ASP A 81 -6.68 8.62 3.91
N TRP A 82 -7.19 7.44 3.50
CA TRP A 82 -8.59 7.10 3.72
C TRP A 82 -8.80 6.26 4.99
N PRO A 83 -9.57 6.73 6.00
CA PRO A 83 -10.01 5.90 7.11
C PRO A 83 -10.94 4.81 6.55
N ASN A 84 -10.76 3.57 7.01
CA ASN A 84 -11.26 2.29 6.49
C ASN A 84 -12.50 2.19 5.55
N PRO A 85 -13.60 2.98 5.58
CA PRO A 85 -14.75 2.77 4.68
C PRO A 85 -14.60 2.96 3.15
N LEU A 86 -13.63 3.69 2.58
CA LEU A 86 -13.59 3.92 1.09
C LEU A 86 -12.48 3.20 0.31
N GLN A 87 -11.79 2.23 0.90
CA GLN A 87 -10.77 1.44 0.18
C GLN A 87 -11.34 0.64 -1.01
N CYS A 88 -12.62 0.29 -1.00
CA CYS A 88 -13.27 -0.47 -2.07
C CYS A 88 -13.38 0.29 -3.41
N LEU A 89 -13.54 1.63 -3.41
CA LEU A 89 -13.76 2.37 -4.65
C LEU A 89 -12.48 2.63 -5.45
N VAL A 90 -11.34 2.75 -4.76
CA VAL A 90 -10.06 3.15 -5.36
C VAL A 90 -9.46 2.05 -6.22
N ILE A 91 -9.64 0.78 -5.84
CA ILE A 91 -9.11 -0.37 -6.60
C ILE A 91 -9.87 -0.54 -7.92
N VAL A 92 -11.17 -0.24 -7.92
CA VAL A 92 -11.98 -0.20 -9.14
C VAL A 92 -11.53 0.95 -10.07
N GLY A 93 -11.08 2.07 -9.50
CA GLY A 93 -10.51 3.19 -10.27
C GLY A 93 -9.14 2.87 -10.89
N TYR A 94 -8.26 2.16 -10.18
CA TYR A 94 -6.93 1.80 -10.68
C TYR A 94 -6.96 0.68 -11.74
N LEU A 95 -7.87 -0.29 -11.63
CA LEU A 95 -8.08 -1.34 -12.64
C LEU A 95 -8.67 -0.82 -13.96
N ARG A 96 -9.25 0.38 -13.99
CA ARG A 96 -9.74 1.05 -15.23
C ARG A 96 -8.66 1.82 -15.98
N ARG A 97 -7.45 1.94 -15.43
CA ARG A 97 -6.32 2.63 -16.09
C ARG A 97 -5.24 1.66 -16.55
N CYS A 98 -5.53 0.35 -16.53
CA CYS A 98 -4.78 -0.69 -17.23
C CYS A 98 -5.59 -1.18 -18.44
#